data_AF-A0A168ATA9-F1
#
_entry.id   AF-A0A168ATA9-F1
#
_cell.length_a   1.000
_cell.length_b   1.000
_cell.length_c   1.000
_cell.angle_alpha   90.00
_cell.angle_beta   90.00
_cell.angle_gamma   90.00
#
_symmetry.space_group_name_H-M   'P 1'
#
loop_
_entity.id
_entity.type
_entity.pdbx_description
1 polymer ?
#
loop_
_entity_poly.entity_id
_entity_poly.type
_entity_poly.pdbx_seq_one_letter_code
_entity_poly.pdbx_strand_id
1 'polypeptide(L)'
;MFTKDKGMKTIPTSHPDAENFLPRQLEPTRVFDLVVCDGWVGCVLRTHKRLEYRENREARRLSTTQFAIGLKHLRVGGTMIILLHKLDSYETASLIHRFQEFSKVQLLKPTSGHTRKSSFYMVASNVQSQQPAALDAIEQWKQKWKVATFGKDEGYLELLRDDLNGVNVLLEMFDALAKAPFIRNHGDAALAENSSHNS
;
A
#
# COMPACT_ATOMS: atom_id res chain seq x y z
N MET A 1 12.92 13.52 -3.24
CA MET A 1 12.46 12.12 -2.96
C MET A 1 13.60 11.27 -2.38
N PHE A 2 13.33 10.27 -1.54
CA PHE A 2 14.29 9.48 -0.73
C PHE A 2 15.12 8.44 -1.53
N THR A 3 15.92 8.87 -2.50
CA THR A 3 16.73 7.99 -3.37
C THR A 3 17.77 7.16 -2.60
N LYS A 4 18.51 7.79 -1.68
CA LYS A 4 19.57 7.10 -0.92
C LYS A 4 19.02 6.08 0.08
N ASP A 5 17.85 6.35 0.69
CA ASP A 5 17.18 5.41 1.61
C ASP A 5 16.66 4.15 0.88
N LYS A 6 16.34 4.29 -0.41
CA LYS A 6 15.99 3.20 -1.33
C LYS A 6 17.18 2.35 -1.79
N GLY A 7 18.41 2.78 -1.49
CA GLY A 7 19.63 2.04 -1.84
C GLY A 7 20.27 2.48 -3.17
N MET A 8 19.80 3.56 -3.78
CA MET A 8 20.45 4.12 -4.98
C MET A 8 21.76 4.82 -4.60
N LYS A 9 22.86 4.44 -5.26
CA LYS A 9 24.19 5.04 -5.05
C LYS A 9 24.42 6.27 -5.92
N THR A 10 23.85 6.29 -7.12
CA THR A 10 24.01 7.36 -8.11
C THR A 10 22.66 7.72 -8.72
N ILE A 11 22.45 9.01 -8.96
CA ILE A 11 21.26 9.55 -9.62
C ILE A 11 21.72 10.04 -10.99
N PRO A 12 21.02 9.70 -12.09
CA PRO A 12 21.35 10.22 -13.41
C PRO A 12 21.31 11.76 -13.40
N THR A 13 22.40 12.41 -13.81
CA THR A 13 22.49 13.88 -13.90
C THR A 13 21.55 14.46 -14.96
N SER A 14 21.14 13.65 -15.93
CA SER A 14 20.13 13.99 -16.94
C SER A 14 18.70 14.01 -16.42
N HIS A 15 18.44 13.61 -15.16
CA HIS A 15 17.10 13.60 -14.62
C HIS A 15 16.64 15.03 -14.30
N PRO A 16 15.43 15.47 -14.72
CA PRO A 16 14.94 16.84 -14.54
C PRO A 16 14.83 17.28 -13.07
N ASP A 17 14.88 16.34 -12.14
CA ASP A 17 14.84 16.56 -10.70
C ASP A 17 16.06 16.04 -9.95
N ALA A 18 17.21 15.90 -10.63
CA ALA A 18 18.45 15.43 -10.03
C ALA A 18 18.80 16.19 -8.74
N GLU A 19 18.54 17.50 -8.71
CA GLU A 19 18.82 18.39 -7.57
C GLU A 19 17.77 18.30 -6.43
N ASN A 20 16.55 17.84 -6.73
CA ASN A 20 15.45 17.75 -5.75
C ASN A 20 15.43 16.42 -4.98
N PHE A 21 16.43 15.57 -5.18
CA PHE A 21 16.56 14.33 -4.44
C PHE A 21 17.24 14.56 -3.10
N LEU A 22 16.63 14.01 -2.05
CA LEU A 22 17.09 14.26 -0.70
C LEU A 22 18.31 13.38 -0.40
N PRO A 23 19.28 13.86 0.38
CA PRO A 23 20.28 12.99 1.00
C PRO A 23 19.57 12.00 1.93
N ARG A 24 20.28 10.94 2.35
CA ARG A 24 19.74 9.91 3.25
C ARG A 24 19.11 10.58 4.47
N GLN A 25 17.86 10.25 4.76
CA GLN A 25 17.12 10.83 5.87
C GLN A 25 16.99 9.87 7.06
N LEU A 26 17.04 8.56 6.79
CA LEU A 26 16.90 7.52 7.80
C LEU A 26 18.20 6.74 7.97
N GLU A 27 18.64 6.62 9.22
CA GLU A 27 19.78 5.79 9.55
C GLU A 27 19.48 4.32 9.23
N PRO A 28 20.42 3.56 8.64
CA PRO A 28 20.18 2.17 8.23
C PRO A 28 19.77 1.24 9.37
N THR A 29 20.23 1.53 10.59
CA THR A 29 19.96 0.74 11.79
C THR A 29 18.72 1.20 12.54
N ARG A 30 18.14 2.35 12.16
CA ARG A 30 16.96 2.88 12.84
C ARG A 30 15.75 2.04 12.48
N VAL A 31 15.09 1.52 13.50
CA VAL A 31 13.83 0.77 13.38
C VAL A 31 12.72 1.49 14.15
N PHE A 32 11.48 1.25 13.75
CA PHE A 32 10.28 1.82 14.35
C PHE A 32 9.32 0.69 14.73
N ASP A 33 8.58 0.87 15.83
CA ASP A 33 7.54 -0.07 16.24
C ASP A 33 6.21 0.16 15.50
N LEU A 34 5.98 1.39 15.01
CA LEU A 34 4.80 1.79 14.25
C LEU A 34 5.18 2.58 13.00
N VAL A 35 4.60 2.21 11.86
CA VAL A 35 4.69 2.94 10.61
C VAL A 35 3.29 3.28 10.11
N VAL A 36 3.08 4.53 9.72
CA VAL A 36 1.83 4.98 9.10
C VAL A 36 2.11 5.39 7.66
N CYS A 37 1.37 4.82 6.72
CA CYS A 37 1.44 5.12 5.30
C CYS A 37 0.11 5.75 4.87
N ASP A 38 0.11 7.08 4.86
CA ASP A 38 -1.06 7.89 4.49
C ASP A 38 -0.83 8.72 3.22
N GLY A 39 0.31 8.54 2.55
CA GLY A 39 0.56 9.17 1.26
C GLY A 39 -0.38 8.57 0.24
N TRP A 40 -1.41 9.36 -0.06
CA TRP A 40 -2.64 8.97 -0.71
C TRP A 40 -2.44 8.20 -2.03
N VAL A 41 -2.86 6.93 -2.05
CA VAL A 41 -3.09 6.12 -3.26
C VAL A 41 -4.34 6.66 -3.97
N GLY A 42 -4.21 7.76 -4.71
CA GLY A 42 -5.31 8.36 -5.48
C GLY A 42 -5.59 9.87 -5.34
N CYS A 43 -4.99 10.60 -4.38
CA CYS A 43 -4.99 12.08 -4.38
C CYS A 43 -3.59 12.57 -4.71
N VAL A 44 -3.39 12.66 -6.01
CA VAL A 44 -2.87 13.91 -6.54
C VAL A 44 -3.82 15.01 -6.04
N LEU A 45 -3.39 15.83 -5.06
CA LEU A 45 -4.11 17.06 -4.73
C LEU A 45 -4.33 17.79 -6.07
N ARG A 46 -5.58 17.87 -6.54
CA ARG A 46 -5.97 18.47 -7.83
C ARG A 46 -5.48 19.92 -8.00
N THR A 47 -4.96 20.51 -6.93
CA THR A 47 -4.50 21.89 -6.82
C THR A 47 -3.00 22.09 -6.94
N HIS A 48 -2.17 21.03 -6.93
CA HIS A 48 -0.72 21.19 -7.05
C HIS A 48 -0.26 21.01 -8.50
N LYS A 49 0.24 22.08 -9.13
CA LYS A 49 0.88 22.02 -10.45
C LYS A 49 2.06 21.06 -10.39
N ARG A 50 2.13 20.10 -11.30
CA ARG A 50 3.22 19.11 -11.39
C ARG A 50 3.78 19.11 -12.81
N LEU A 51 5.01 18.66 -12.95
CA LEU A 51 5.62 18.41 -14.25
C LEU A 51 4.87 17.25 -14.93
N GLU A 52 4.58 17.39 -16.22
CA GLU A 52 3.72 16.50 -17.01
C GLU A 52 4.15 15.02 -16.92
N TYR A 53 5.47 14.76 -16.89
CA TYR A 53 6.02 13.41 -16.75
C TYR A 53 5.71 12.73 -15.40
N ARG A 54 5.29 13.50 -14.36
CA ARG A 54 5.03 13.00 -13.00
C ARG A 54 3.57 12.67 -12.74
N GLU A 55 2.63 13.29 -13.44
CA GLU A 55 1.21 13.23 -13.06
C GLU A 55 0.69 11.80 -12.95
N ASN A 56 0.99 10.97 -13.95
CA ASN A 56 0.52 9.58 -14.03
C ASN A 56 1.32 8.59 -13.18
N ARG A 57 2.45 9.01 -12.60
CA ARG A 57 3.40 8.15 -11.90
C ARG A 57 3.52 8.45 -10.41
N GLU A 58 3.15 9.67 -9.99
CA GLU A 58 3.42 10.17 -8.64
C GLU A 58 2.73 9.34 -7.56
N ALA A 59 1.48 8.91 -7.78
CA ALA A 59 0.77 8.07 -6.81
C ALA A 59 1.51 6.74 -6.57
N ARG A 60 1.99 6.10 -7.64
CA ARG A 60 2.76 4.84 -7.56
C ARG A 60 4.13 5.08 -6.93
N ARG A 61 4.81 6.16 -7.29
CA ARG A 61 6.10 6.57 -6.70
C ARG A 61 5.95 6.78 -5.19
N LEU A 62 4.89 7.45 -4.74
CA LEU A 62 4.64 7.74 -3.33
C LEU A 62 4.31 6.48 -2.53
N SER A 63 3.40 5.63 -3.03
CA SER A 63 2.98 4.41 -2.32
C SER A 63 4.14 3.40 -2.19
N THR A 64 4.82 3.09 -3.29
CA THR A 64 6.00 2.20 -3.28
C THR A 64 7.15 2.77 -2.43
N THR A 65 7.23 4.10 -2.32
CA THR A 65 8.19 4.73 -1.42
C THR A 65 7.87 4.44 0.04
N GLN A 66 6.63 4.73 0.45
CA GLN A 66 6.18 4.49 1.80
C GLN A 66 6.25 3.01 2.19
N PHE A 67 5.85 2.10 1.30
CA PHE A 67 5.87 0.67 1.61
C PHE A 67 7.28 0.14 1.80
N ALA A 68 8.20 0.40 0.87
CA ALA A 68 9.55 -0.16 0.98
C ALA A 68 10.42 0.54 2.04
N ILE A 69 10.20 1.81 2.37
CA ILE A 69 10.91 2.44 3.50
C ILE A 69 10.26 2.00 4.82
N GLY A 70 8.94 2.04 4.88
CA GLY A 70 8.16 1.64 6.03
C GLY A 70 8.48 0.22 6.48
N LEU A 71 8.36 -0.76 5.58
CA LEU A 71 8.62 -2.17 5.91
C LEU A 71 10.10 -2.44 6.24
N LYS A 72 11.03 -1.79 5.54
CA LYS A 72 12.48 -1.93 5.80
C LYS A 72 12.89 -1.44 7.18
N HIS A 73 12.29 -0.35 7.64
CA HIS A 73 12.58 0.24 8.95
C HIS A 73 11.58 -0.21 10.02
N LEU A 74 10.74 -1.21 9.76
CA LEU A 74 9.83 -1.75 10.75
C LEU A 74 10.53 -2.83 11.56
N ARG A 75 10.44 -2.72 12.88
CA ARG A 75 10.91 -3.76 13.80
C ARG A 75 10.12 -5.05 13.57
N VAL A 76 10.77 -6.20 13.73
CA VAL A 76 10.07 -7.50 13.76
C VAL A 76 9.03 -7.49 14.88
N GLY A 77 7.79 -7.86 14.54
CA GLY A 77 6.63 -7.78 15.43
C GLY A 77 5.95 -6.41 15.47
N GLY A 78 6.47 -5.41 14.75
CA GLY A 78 5.91 -4.08 14.66
C GLY A 78 4.56 -4.02 13.93
N THR A 79 3.98 -2.82 13.87
CA THR A 79 2.69 -2.56 13.22
C THR A 79 2.82 -1.54 12.11
N MET A 80 2.13 -1.78 11.00
CA MET A 80 2.04 -0.88 9.86
C MET A 80 0.57 -0.58 9.57
N ILE A 81 0.23 0.71 9.51
CA ILE A 81 -1.11 1.20 9.19
C ILE A 81 -1.06 1.84 7.82
N ILE A 82 -1.90 1.39 6.89
CA ILE A 82 -1.89 1.84 5.50
C ILE A 82 -3.29 2.31 5.11
N LEU A 83 -3.40 3.55 4.61
CA LEU A 83 -4.64 4.04 4.01
C LEU A 83 -4.79 3.46 2.59
N LEU A 84 -5.90 2.76 2.35
CA LEU A 84 -6.25 2.15 1.08
C LEU A 84 -7.59 2.68 0.55
N HIS A 85 -7.77 2.52 -0.76
CA HIS A 85 -9.01 2.85 -1.45
C HIS A 85 -9.40 1.67 -2.35
N LYS A 86 -10.69 1.59 -2.70
CA LYS A 86 -11.23 0.62 -3.68
C LYS A 86 -10.78 -0.82 -3.34
N LEU A 87 -11.44 -1.43 -2.34
CA LEU A 87 -11.14 -2.80 -1.91
C LEU A 87 -11.24 -3.81 -3.07
N ASP A 88 -12.11 -3.51 -4.04
CA ASP A 88 -12.37 -4.23 -5.28
C ASP A 88 -11.29 -4.06 -6.36
N SER A 89 -10.33 -3.15 -6.17
CA SER A 89 -9.21 -3.02 -7.09
C SER A 89 -8.17 -4.11 -6.85
N TYR A 90 -7.64 -4.64 -7.95
CA TYR A 90 -6.60 -5.66 -7.93
C TYR A 90 -5.36 -5.21 -7.14
N GLU A 91 -4.94 -3.97 -7.30
CA GLU A 91 -3.75 -3.44 -6.63
C GLU A 91 -3.91 -3.49 -5.10
N THR A 92 -5.10 -3.14 -4.62
CA THR A 92 -5.44 -3.18 -3.20
C THR A 92 -5.55 -4.61 -2.69
N ALA A 93 -6.23 -5.49 -3.44
CA ALA A 93 -6.38 -6.89 -3.06
C ALA A 93 -5.03 -7.63 -3.04
N SER A 94 -4.16 -7.39 -4.03
CA SER A 94 -2.81 -7.97 -4.11
C SER A 94 -1.91 -7.47 -3.00
N LEU A 95 -2.03 -6.19 -2.63
CA LEU A 95 -1.28 -5.63 -1.51
C LEU A 95 -1.71 -6.30 -0.21
N ILE A 96 -3.02 -6.41 0.04
CA ILE A 96 -3.57 -7.10 1.22
C ILE A 96 -3.05 -8.53 1.28
N HIS A 97 -3.16 -9.27 0.18
CA HIS A 97 -2.69 -10.65 0.09
C HIS A 97 -1.19 -10.76 0.39
N ARG A 98 -0.37 -9.90 -0.21
CA ARG A 98 1.07 -9.88 0.05
C ARG A 98 1.38 -9.63 1.52
N PHE A 99 0.68 -8.71 2.19
CA PHE A 99 0.87 -8.47 3.62
C PHE A 99 0.43 -9.65 4.50
N GLN A 100 -0.53 -10.48 4.06
CA GLN A 100 -0.93 -11.68 4.79
C GLN A 100 0.17 -12.74 4.85
N GLU A 101 1.09 -12.77 3.88
CA GLU A 101 2.20 -13.74 3.85
C GLU A 101 3.16 -13.57 5.03
N PHE A 102 3.27 -12.36 5.60
CA PHE A 102 4.26 -12.05 6.64
C PHE A 102 3.71 -11.22 7.81
N SER A 103 2.39 -11.04 7.92
CA SER A 103 1.76 -10.27 9.01
C SER A 103 0.32 -10.68 9.28
N LYS A 104 -0.20 -10.28 10.45
CA LYS A 104 -1.62 -10.39 10.76
C LYS A 104 -2.35 -9.14 10.28
N VAL A 105 -3.14 -9.29 9.22
CA VAL A 105 -3.86 -8.20 8.56
C VAL A 105 -5.28 -8.04 9.09
N GLN A 106 -5.67 -6.80 9.38
CA GLN A 106 -7.04 -6.40 9.70
C GLN A 106 -7.45 -5.20 8.85
N LEU A 107 -8.70 -5.17 8.37
CA LEU A 107 -9.23 -4.06 7.60
C LEU A 107 -10.22 -3.27 8.46
N LEU A 108 -9.97 -1.99 8.63
CA LEU A 108 -10.77 -1.11 9.49
C LEU A 108 -11.33 0.05 8.66
N LYS A 109 -12.65 0.20 8.70
CA LYS A 109 -13.32 1.39 8.16
C LYS A 109 -13.70 2.30 9.34
N PRO A 110 -13.20 3.55 9.41
CA PRO A 110 -13.57 4.46 10.49
C PRO A 110 -15.07 4.79 10.40
N THR A 111 -15.77 4.66 11.52
CA THR A 111 -17.23 4.86 11.66
C THR A 111 -17.64 6.33 11.62
N SER A 112 -16.78 7.25 12.06
CA SER A 112 -17.07 8.68 12.09
C SER A 112 -16.59 9.41 10.82
N GLY A 113 -17.53 9.77 9.94
CA GLY A 113 -17.37 10.84 8.94
C GLY A 113 -17.11 10.42 7.48
N HIS A 114 -17.00 9.13 7.16
CA HIS A 114 -16.57 8.67 5.82
C HIS A 114 -17.51 7.66 5.15
N THR A 115 -18.81 7.71 5.42
CA THR A 115 -19.83 6.86 4.77
C THR A 115 -19.84 7.00 3.23
N ARG A 116 -19.33 8.11 2.67
CA ARG A 116 -19.27 8.38 1.22
C ARG A 116 -17.94 8.07 0.51
N LYS A 117 -16.81 7.93 1.23
CA LYS A 117 -15.50 7.69 0.58
C LYS A 117 -15.17 6.20 0.64
N SER A 118 -14.73 5.63 -0.48
CA SER A 118 -14.30 4.22 -0.60
C SER A 118 -12.94 3.94 0.05
N SER A 119 -12.59 4.70 1.09
CA SER A 119 -11.33 4.62 1.84
C SER A 119 -11.48 3.75 3.09
N PHE A 120 -10.44 3.00 3.42
CA PHE A 120 -10.34 2.18 4.62
C PHE A 120 -8.86 2.01 5.01
N TYR A 121 -8.61 1.61 6.24
CA TYR A 121 -7.26 1.33 6.72
C TYR A 121 -6.99 -0.17 6.71
N MET A 122 -5.81 -0.56 6.25
CA MET A 122 -5.22 -1.86 6.54
C MET A 122 -4.29 -1.71 7.73
N VAL A 123 -4.52 -2.50 8.78
CA VAL A 123 -3.64 -2.64 9.93
C VAL A 123 -2.92 -3.98 9.82
N ALA A 124 -1.65 -3.93 9.46
CA ALA A 124 -0.75 -5.08 9.45
C ALA A 124 0.02 -5.13 10.77
N SER A 125 -0.32 -6.09 11.63
CA SER A 125 0.25 -6.25 12.97
C SER A 125 1.16 -7.48 13.03
N ASN A 126 2.06 -7.53 14.03
CA ASN A 126 3.03 -8.61 14.19
C ASN A 126 3.84 -8.88 12.90
N VAL A 127 4.30 -7.81 12.25
CA VAL A 127 4.94 -7.89 10.93
C VAL A 127 6.31 -8.57 11.04
N GLN A 128 6.51 -9.63 10.29
CA GLN A 128 7.78 -10.36 10.20
C GLN A 128 8.69 -9.74 9.13
N SER A 129 9.19 -8.53 9.39
CA SER A 129 9.90 -7.69 8.41
C SER A 129 11.20 -8.30 7.83
N GLN A 130 11.75 -9.34 8.48
CA GLN A 130 12.96 -10.05 8.03
C GLN A 130 12.67 -11.38 7.32
N GLN A 131 11.41 -11.80 7.21
CA GLN A 131 11.10 -13.02 6.46
C GLN A 131 11.32 -12.82 4.95
N PRO A 132 11.66 -13.90 4.21
CA PRO A 132 11.90 -13.82 2.76
C PRO A 132 10.81 -13.08 1.98
N ALA A 133 9.53 -13.38 2.24
CA ALA A 133 8.39 -12.71 1.60
C ALA A 133 8.37 -11.19 1.82
N ALA A 134 8.74 -10.72 3.02
CA ALA A 134 8.81 -9.29 3.34
C ALA A 134 10.00 -8.61 2.64
N LEU A 135 11.16 -9.28 2.58
CA LEU A 135 12.35 -8.79 1.88
C LEU A 135 12.12 -8.72 0.37
N ASP A 136 11.48 -9.73 -0.20
CA ASP A 136 11.10 -9.78 -1.61
C ASP A 136 10.09 -8.67 -1.94
N ALA A 137 9.11 -8.43 -1.06
CA ALA A 137 8.17 -7.31 -1.21
C ALA A 137 8.90 -5.95 -1.22
N ILE A 138 9.87 -5.75 -0.30
CA ILE A 138 10.69 -4.52 -0.28
C ILE A 138 11.43 -4.35 -1.61
N GLU A 139 12.05 -5.40 -2.13
CA GLU A 139 12.82 -5.31 -3.36
C GLU A 139 11.91 -5.04 -4.58
N GLN A 140 10.79 -5.74 -4.68
CA GLN A 140 9.78 -5.47 -5.71
C GLN A 140 9.31 -4.02 -5.67
N TRP A 141 8.99 -3.46 -4.49
CA TRP A 141 8.56 -2.06 -4.39
C TRP A 141 9.68 -1.07 -4.73
N LYS A 142 10.95 -1.37 -4.42
CA LYS A 142 12.08 -0.55 -4.88
C LYS A 142 12.21 -0.56 -6.41
N GLN A 143 12.05 -1.72 -7.05
CA GLN A 143 12.08 -1.82 -8.51
C GLN A 143 10.91 -1.05 -9.15
N LYS A 144 9.69 -1.23 -8.65
CA LYS A 144 8.51 -0.46 -9.10
C LYS A 144 8.73 1.05 -8.95
N TRP A 145 9.32 1.47 -7.83
CA TRP A 145 9.68 2.87 -7.60
C TRP A 145 10.74 3.37 -8.60
N LYS A 146 11.76 2.57 -8.89
CA LYS A 146 12.85 2.90 -9.82
C LYS A 146 12.30 3.05 -11.24
N VAL A 147 11.46 2.14 -11.72
CA VAL A 147 10.79 2.24 -13.02
C VAL A 147 9.89 3.46 -13.07
N ALA A 148 9.07 3.70 -12.04
CA ALA A 148 8.18 4.85 -12.02
C ALA A 148 8.94 6.20 -11.95
N THR A 149 10.15 6.24 -11.38
CA THR A 149 10.96 7.46 -11.21
C THR A 149 11.90 7.71 -12.38
N PHE A 150 12.59 6.68 -12.88
CA PHE A 150 13.66 6.81 -13.89
C PHE A 150 13.36 6.09 -15.22
N GLY A 151 12.34 5.23 -15.25
CA GLY A 151 11.99 4.46 -16.44
C GLY A 151 11.37 5.32 -17.53
N LYS A 152 11.47 4.86 -18.77
CA LYS A 152 10.71 5.42 -19.90
C LYS A 152 9.25 4.98 -19.84
N ASP A 153 8.39 5.59 -20.65
CA ASP A 153 6.96 5.25 -20.68
C ASP A 153 6.72 3.78 -21.01
N GLU A 154 7.52 3.19 -21.90
CA GLU A 154 7.38 1.78 -22.29
C GLU A 154 7.60 0.84 -21.09
N GLY A 155 8.66 1.06 -20.32
CA GLY A 155 8.95 0.26 -19.13
C GLY A 155 7.92 0.48 -18.00
N TYR A 156 7.30 1.66 -17.93
CA TYR A 156 6.20 1.90 -17.00
C TYR A 156 4.91 1.20 -17.45
N LEU A 157 4.62 1.19 -18.75
CA LEU A 157 3.47 0.46 -19.31
C LEU A 157 3.62 -1.05 -19.13
N GLU A 158 4.83 -1.60 -19.29
CA GLU A 158 5.11 -3.02 -19.00
C GLU A 158 4.87 -3.35 -17.53
N LEU A 159 5.31 -2.49 -16.61
CA LEU A 159 5.00 -2.64 -15.18
C LEU A 159 3.48 -2.67 -14.91
N LEU A 160 2.71 -1.83 -15.59
CA LEU A 160 1.25 -1.83 -15.48
C LEU A 160 0.63 -3.09 -16.08
N ARG A 161 1.19 -3.64 -17.17
CA ARG A 161 0.75 -4.90 -17.78
C ARG A 161 1.02 -6.10 -16.88
N ASP A 162 2.17 -6.15 -16.21
CA ASP A 162 2.49 -7.21 -15.25
C ASP A 162 1.53 -7.20 -14.06
N ASP A 163 1.19 -6.01 -13.56
CA ASP A 163 0.14 -5.86 -12.55
C ASP A 163 -1.19 -6.41 -13.10
N LEU A 164 -1.59 -6.07 -14.33
CA LEU A 164 -2.82 -6.58 -14.95
C LEU A 164 -2.83 -8.10 -15.16
N ASN A 165 -1.70 -8.70 -15.56
CA ASN A 165 -1.60 -10.14 -15.72
C ASN A 165 -1.75 -10.86 -14.39
N GLY A 166 -1.23 -10.27 -13.32
CA GLY A 166 -1.44 -10.78 -11.97
C GLY A 166 -2.91 -10.73 -11.51
N VAL A 167 -3.76 -9.87 -12.12
CA VAL A 167 -5.22 -9.84 -11.87
C VAL A 167 -5.84 -11.20 -12.17
N ASN A 168 -5.49 -11.78 -13.30
CA ASN A 168 -6.06 -13.04 -13.74
C ASN A 168 -5.72 -14.18 -12.75
N VAL A 169 -4.47 -14.20 -12.27
CA VAL A 169 -4.03 -15.17 -11.25
C VAL A 169 -4.76 -14.96 -9.92
N LEU A 170 -4.99 -13.71 -9.53
CA LEU A 170 -5.68 -13.41 -8.28
C LEU A 170 -7.19 -13.70 -8.38
N LEU A 171 -7.81 -13.53 -9.55
CA LEU A 171 -9.20 -13.92 -9.80
C LEU A 171 -9.40 -15.43 -9.68
N GLU A 172 -8.49 -16.24 -10.24
CA GLU A 172 -8.49 -17.70 -10.06
C GLU A 172 -8.38 -18.09 -8.57
N MET A 173 -7.60 -17.33 -7.79
CA MET A 173 -7.46 -17.53 -6.36
C MET A 173 -8.65 -16.99 -5.55
N PHE A 174 -9.34 -15.95 -6.03
CA PHE A 174 -10.56 -15.41 -5.42
C PHE A 174 -11.75 -16.36 -5.58
N ASP A 175 -11.86 -17.11 -6.68
CA ASP A 175 -12.83 -18.20 -6.79
C ASP A 175 -12.57 -19.31 -5.75
N ALA A 176 -11.31 -19.49 -5.33
CA ALA A 176 -10.96 -20.37 -4.21
C ALA A 176 -11.24 -19.72 -2.84
N LEU A 177 -11.04 -18.42 -2.68
CA LEU A 177 -11.24 -17.65 -1.43
C LEU A 177 -12.69 -17.22 -1.16
N ALA A 178 -13.56 -17.11 -2.18
CA ALA A 178 -14.99 -16.83 -2.01
C ALA A 178 -15.73 -17.95 -1.24
N LYS A 179 -15.06 -19.08 -1.01
CA LYS A 179 -15.50 -20.17 -0.13
C LYS A 179 -15.06 -20.01 1.33
N ALA A 180 -14.27 -18.99 1.66
CA ALA A 180 -13.83 -18.70 3.03
C ALA A 180 -14.79 -17.71 3.73
N PRO A 181 -15.12 -17.92 5.03
CA PRO A 181 -16.11 -17.12 5.72
C PRO A 181 -15.60 -15.70 6.01
N PHE A 182 -16.30 -14.71 5.47
CA PHE A 182 -16.15 -13.30 5.83
C PHE A 182 -16.78 -13.06 7.22
N ILE A 183 -15.96 -12.87 8.26
CA ILE A 183 -16.46 -12.51 9.59
C ILE A 183 -16.96 -11.06 9.52
N ARG A 184 -18.28 -10.89 9.39
CA ARG A 184 -18.95 -9.63 9.74
C ARG A 184 -18.85 -9.47 11.25
N ASN A 185 -18.40 -8.31 11.73
CA ASN A 185 -18.58 -7.99 13.14
C ASN A 185 -20.09 -7.98 13.42
N HIS A 186 -20.54 -8.87 14.32
CA HIS A 186 -21.88 -8.85 14.87
C HIS A 186 -22.08 -7.54 15.63
N GLY A 187 -22.78 -6.60 14.99
CA GLY A 187 -23.20 -5.34 15.56
C GLY A 187 -24.69 -5.05 15.39
N ASP A 188 -25.49 -6.02 14.93
CA ASP A 188 -26.96 -5.88 14.76
C ASP A 188 -27.69 -7.07 15.40
N ALA A 189 -27.43 -7.32 16.68
CA ALA A 189 -28.21 -8.22 17.52
C ALA A 189 -28.70 -7.48 18.77
N ALA A 190 -29.40 -6.37 18.56
CA ALA A 190 -30.30 -5.78 19.53
C ALA A 190 -31.14 -4.74 18.78
N LEU A 191 -32.40 -5.07 18.50
CA LEU A 191 -33.54 -4.21 18.11
C LEU A 191 -34.49 -4.97 17.16
N ALA A 192 -34.94 -6.16 17.54
CA ALA A 192 -36.10 -6.80 16.90
C ALA A 192 -36.77 -7.86 17.78
N GLU A 193 -36.82 -7.67 19.10
CA GLU A 193 -37.75 -8.41 19.98
C GLU A 193 -38.25 -7.46 21.07
N ASN A 194 -39.28 -6.68 20.74
CA ASN A 194 -40.26 -6.13 21.69
C ASN A 194 -41.36 -5.39 20.93
N SER A 195 -42.24 -6.15 20.27
CA SER A 195 -43.57 -5.66 19.92
C SER A 195 -44.53 -6.84 19.72
N SER A 196 -44.69 -7.63 20.78
CA SER A 196 -45.85 -8.52 20.93
C SER A 196 -46.07 -8.79 22.41
N HIS A 197 -46.65 -7.82 23.13
CA HIS A 197 -47.53 -8.00 24.30
C HIS A 197 -48.10 -6.63 24.75
N ASN A 198 -49.37 -6.65 25.18
CA ASN A 198 -50.29 -5.55 25.55
C ASN A 198 -50.99 -4.88 24.35
N SER A 199 -52.30 -4.99 24.15
CA SER A 199 -53.42 -5.59 24.90
C SER A 199 -54.60 -5.76 23.95
#